data_AF-A0A2D9H5P8-F1
#
_entry.id   AF-A0A2D9H5P8-F1
#
_cell.length_a   1.000
_cell.length_b   1.000
_cell.length_c   1.000
_cell.angle_alpha   90.00
_cell.angle_beta   90.00
_cell.angle_gamma   90.00
#
_symmetry.space_group_name_H-M   'P 1'
#
loop_
_entity.id
_entity.type
_entity.pdbx_description
1 polymer ?
#
loop_
_entity_poly.entity_id
_entity_poly.type
_entity_poly.pdbx_seq_one_letter_code
_entity_poly.pdbx_strand_id
1 'polypeptide(L)'
;MPETSDAVSSRRHSFFEDLQLLIVILLGVVSVATAYVSFEAALYGGQQAAAYSRGGAAQTEAESIYLEANQQYVQDAETLTRLSEYQIEMEGTDPDVAAAASEKYDQLYFTSVSEDLDAAIAWAQAENEADPTAYTDPQASEDYQYALFGAWSDADTAAKALLAQGDEANQYSDRLTLNTVLMAIALFLLGIAAVIRNRRAQWILIGVSSAIFLLALGLTVIVPFTWF
;
A
#
# COMPACT_ATOMS: atom_id res chain seq x y z
N MET A 1 -14.99 78.89 -45.59
CA MET A 1 -15.24 77.51 -45.15
C MET A 1 -16.13 76.84 -46.20
N PRO A 2 -15.81 75.61 -46.60
CA PRO A 2 -16.27 74.46 -45.83
C PRO A 2 -15.14 73.54 -45.36
N GLU A 3 -15.32 73.06 -44.13
CA GLU A 3 -14.60 71.95 -43.50
C GLU A 3 -14.95 70.65 -44.23
N THR A 4 -13.95 69.82 -44.51
CA THR A 4 -14.12 68.36 -44.55
C THR A 4 -12.81 67.72 -44.13
N SER A 5 -12.67 67.48 -42.83
CA SER A 5 -11.68 66.56 -42.28
C SER A 5 -12.35 65.77 -41.19
N ASP A 6 -13.03 64.70 -41.58
CA ASP A 6 -13.30 63.58 -40.68
C ASP A 6 -12.92 62.29 -41.41
N ALA A 7 -11.61 62.06 -41.49
CA ALA A 7 -11.09 60.72 -41.69
C ALA A 7 -11.40 59.93 -40.43
N VAL A 8 -12.47 59.13 -40.47
CA VAL A 8 -12.76 58.10 -39.46
C VAL A 8 -11.54 57.19 -39.38
N SER A 9 -10.73 57.36 -38.33
CA SER A 9 -9.62 56.49 -38.04
C SER A 9 -10.18 55.11 -37.71
N SER A 10 -10.09 54.20 -38.68
CA SER A 10 -10.29 52.78 -38.48
C SER A 10 -9.39 52.34 -37.32
N ARG A 11 -10.00 52.14 -36.16
CA ARG A 11 -9.37 51.62 -34.94
C ARG A 11 -8.94 50.17 -35.22
N ARG A 12 -7.79 50.00 -35.88
CA ARG A 12 -7.13 48.71 -36.02
C ARG A 12 -6.74 48.29 -34.60
N HIS A 13 -7.58 47.46 -33.97
CA HIS A 13 -7.12 46.69 -32.82
C HIS A 13 -5.80 46.06 -33.21
N SER A 14 -4.76 46.41 -32.48
CA SER A 14 -3.41 45.98 -32.81
C SER A 14 -3.34 44.50 -32.49
N PHE A 15 -3.03 43.66 -33.48
CA PHE A 15 -2.73 42.23 -33.29
C PHE A 15 -1.73 41.94 -32.15
N PHE A 16 -0.99 42.94 -31.68
CA PHE A 16 -0.16 42.87 -30.47
C PHE A 16 -0.97 42.80 -29.17
N GLU A 17 -2.06 43.57 -29.06
CA GLU A 17 -2.96 43.56 -27.90
C GLU A 17 -3.68 42.22 -27.79
N ASP A 18 -4.18 41.69 -28.92
CA ASP A 18 -4.90 40.41 -28.95
C ASP A 18 -4.00 39.24 -28.52
N LEU A 19 -2.71 39.25 -28.89
CA LEU A 19 -1.77 38.19 -28.51
C LEU A 19 -1.33 38.30 -27.05
N GLN A 20 -1.12 39.52 -26.54
CA GLN A 20 -0.84 39.71 -25.11
C GLN A 20 -2.01 39.25 -24.25
N LEU A 21 -3.24 39.57 -24.67
CA LEU A 21 -4.45 39.09 -24.02
C LEU A 21 -4.50 37.55 -24.03
N LEU A 22 -4.21 36.90 -25.17
CA LEU A 22 -4.15 35.44 -25.25
C LEU A 22 -3.15 34.84 -24.27
N ILE A 23 -1.92 35.38 -24.20
CA ILE A 23 -0.88 34.89 -23.28
C ILE A 23 -1.31 35.04 -21.83
N VAL A 24 -1.91 36.18 -21.46
CA VAL A 24 -2.42 36.42 -20.11
C VAL A 24 -3.54 35.44 -19.75
N ILE A 25 -4.47 35.19 -20.66
CA ILE A 25 -5.54 34.20 -20.48
C ILE A 25 -4.93 32.80 -20.29
N LEU A 26 -4.01 32.39 -21.15
CA LEU A 26 -3.34 31.10 -21.04
C LEU A 26 -2.58 30.96 -19.72
N LEU A 27 -1.83 31.98 -19.29
CA LEU A 27 -1.16 32.00 -17.99
C LEU A 27 -2.16 31.81 -16.84
N GLY A 28 -3.29 32.50 -16.88
CA GLY A 28 -4.35 32.35 -15.86
C GLY A 28 -4.93 30.95 -15.82
N VAL A 29 -5.28 30.39 -16.99
CA VAL A 29 -5.82 29.03 -17.11
C VAL A 29 -4.83 27.99 -16.63
N VAL A 30 -3.58 28.04 -17.11
CA VAL A 30 -2.56 27.08 -16.68
C VAL A 30 -2.27 27.23 -15.19
N SER A 31 -2.30 28.44 -14.63
CA SER A 31 -2.05 28.65 -13.19
C SER A 31 -3.15 28.01 -12.32
N VAL A 32 -4.42 28.19 -12.69
CA VAL A 32 -5.54 27.56 -11.97
C VAL A 32 -5.47 26.04 -12.07
N ALA A 33 -5.19 25.51 -13.27
CA ALA A 33 -5.00 24.08 -13.46
C ALA A 33 -3.83 23.55 -12.61
N THR A 34 -2.69 24.25 -12.59
CA THR A 34 -1.51 23.87 -11.80
C THR A 34 -1.85 23.80 -10.31
N ALA A 35 -2.56 24.80 -9.79
CA ALA A 35 -2.98 24.84 -8.40
C ALA A 35 -3.90 23.65 -8.05
N TYR A 36 -4.83 23.32 -8.96
CA TYR A 36 -5.71 22.18 -8.81
C TYR A 36 -4.94 20.84 -8.80
N VAL A 37 -4.06 20.60 -9.78
CA VAL A 37 -3.26 19.36 -9.84
C VAL A 37 -2.36 19.21 -8.62
N SER A 38 -1.73 20.31 -8.18
CA SER A 38 -0.90 20.30 -6.98
C SER A 38 -1.69 20.01 -5.70
N PHE A 39 -2.95 20.43 -5.63
CA PHE A 39 -3.83 20.14 -4.50
C PHE A 39 -4.23 18.66 -4.47
N GLU A 40 -4.67 18.11 -5.60
CA GLU A 40 -4.97 16.67 -5.71
C GLU A 40 -3.76 15.80 -5.39
N ALA A 41 -2.56 16.18 -5.84
CA ALA A 41 -1.32 15.46 -5.50
C ALA A 41 -1.12 15.40 -3.98
N ALA A 42 -1.34 16.52 -3.27
CA ALA A 42 -1.21 16.58 -1.83
C ALA A 42 -2.27 15.74 -1.09
N LEU A 43 -3.50 15.66 -1.60
CA LEU A 43 -4.54 14.80 -1.04
C LEU A 43 -4.15 13.33 -1.13
N TYR A 44 -3.72 12.87 -2.30
CA TYR A 44 -3.22 11.51 -2.47
C TYR A 44 -1.98 11.23 -1.62
N GLY A 45 -1.06 12.19 -1.49
CA GLY A 45 0.07 12.07 -0.56
C GLY A 45 -0.36 11.92 0.91
N GLY A 46 -1.44 12.60 1.31
CA GLY A 46 -2.04 12.43 2.64
C GLY A 46 -2.63 11.03 2.86
N GLN A 47 -3.38 10.53 1.87
CA GLN A 47 -3.95 9.17 1.91
C GLN A 47 -2.87 8.09 1.95
N GLN A 48 -1.84 8.23 1.11
CA GLN A 48 -0.65 7.39 1.12
C GLN A 48 -0.03 7.36 2.53
N ALA A 49 0.26 8.52 3.12
CA ALA A 49 0.90 8.60 4.43
C ALA A 49 0.05 7.95 5.52
N ALA A 50 -1.27 8.17 5.49
CA ALA A 50 -2.20 7.56 6.43
C ALA A 50 -2.26 6.03 6.26
N ALA A 51 -2.35 5.55 5.02
CA ALA A 51 -2.40 4.13 4.70
C ALA A 51 -1.12 3.40 5.09
N TYR A 52 0.06 3.97 4.78
CA TYR A 52 1.34 3.40 5.20
C TYR A 52 1.54 3.44 6.72
N SER A 53 1.11 4.51 7.40
CA SER A 53 1.18 4.56 8.86
C SER A 53 0.33 3.47 9.51
N ARG A 54 -0.91 3.28 9.05
CA ARG A 54 -1.80 2.21 9.56
C ARG A 54 -1.31 0.83 9.16
N GLY A 55 -0.88 0.66 7.92
CA GLY A 55 -0.36 -0.61 7.40
C GLY A 55 0.90 -1.06 8.14
N GLY A 56 1.83 -0.15 8.40
CA GLY A 56 3.04 -0.45 9.18
C GLY A 56 2.74 -0.80 10.64
N ALA A 57 1.78 -0.10 11.28
CA ALA A 57 1.33 -0.46 12.62
C ALA A 57 0.66 -1.84 12.65
N ALA A 58 -0.25 -2.12 11.70
CA ALA A 58 -0.91 -3.42 11.57
C ALA A 58 0.07 -4.55 11.26
N GLN A 59 1.09 -4.29 10.44
CA GLN A 59 2.16 -5.27 10.17
C GLN A 59 2.97 -5.59 11.42
N THR A 60 3.29 -4.58 12.23
CA THR A 60 4.00 -4.78 13.50
C THR A 60 3.15 -5.61 14.48
N GLU A 61 1.84 -5.38 14.52
CA GLU A 61 0.91 -6.18 15.31
C GLU A 61 0.83 -7.62 14.81
N ALA A 62 0.72 -7.84 13.50
CA ALA A 62 0.76 -9.16 12.89
C ALA A 62 2.06 -9.91 13.22
N GLU A 63 3.22 -9.26 13.12
CA GLU A 63 4.51 -9.83 13.51
C GLU A 63 4.53 -10.22 15.00
N SER A 64 3.95 -9.40 15.88
CA SER A 64 3.83 -9.75 17.30
C SER A 64 3.00 -11.02 17.52
N ILE A 65 1.86 -11.14 16.85
CA ILE A 65 0.98 -12.32 16.93
C ILE A 65 1.71 -13.56 16.38
N TYR A 66 2.42 -13.42 15.26
CA TYR A 66 3.22 -14.51 14.70
C TYR A 66 4.30 -15.00 15.68
N LEU A 67 4.99 -14.08 16.35
CA LEU A 67 6.03 -14.44 17.31
C LEU A 67 5.46 -15.16 18.53
N GLU A 68 4.29 -14.75 19.03
CA GLU A 68 3.58 -15.44 20.11
C GLU A 68 3.15 -16.85 19.68
N ALA A 69 2.51 -16.96 18.51
CA ALA A 69 2.12 -18.24 17.89
C ALA A 69 3.34 -19.16 17.70
N ASN A 70 4.45 -18.65 17.17
CA ASN A 70 5.66 -19.42 16.95
C ASN A 70 6.35 -19.82 18.27
N GLN A 71 6.30 -18.97 19.30
CA GLN A 71 6.78 -19.32 20.62
C GLN A 71 5.97 -20.48 21.22
N GLN A 72 4.64 -20.44 21.08
CA GLN A 72 3.76 -21.54 21.50
C GLN A 72 4.03 -22.81 20.69
N TYR A 73 4.19 -22.70 19.36
CA TYR A 73 4.52 -23.81 18.47
C TYR A 73 5.78 -24.57 18.94
N VAL A 74 6.84 -23.84 19.30
CA VAL A 74 8.09 -24.44 19.79
C VAL A 74 7.90 -25.06 21.18
N GLN A 75 7.16 -24.42 22.08
CA GLN A 75 6.85 -24.99 23.40
C GLN A 75 6.05 -26.29 23.28
N ASP A 76 5.10 -26.36 22.35
CA ASP A 76 4.31 -27.55 22.09
C ASP A 76 5.17 -28.67 21.49
N ALA A 77 6.12 -28.35 20.61
CA ALA A 77 7.09 -29.32 20.10
C ALA A 77 7.94 -29.95 21.21
N GLU A 78 8.42 -29.13 22.16
CA GLU A 78 9.14 -29.61 23.34
C GLU A 78 8.26 -30.49 24.25
N THR A 79 6.99 -30.09 24.41
CA THR A 79 6.00 -30.85 25.19
C THR A 79 5.73 -32.22 24.55
N LEU A 80 5.50 -32.27 23.25
CA LEU A 80 5.31 -33.52 22.50
C LEU A 80 6.52 -34.44 22.57
N THR A 81 7.73 -33.86 22.49
CA THR A 81 8.98 -34.63 22.64
C THR A 81 9.05 -35.29 24.01
N ARG A 82 8.78 -34.52 25.09
CA ARG A 82 8.77 -35.05 26.47
C ARG A 82 7.68 -36.09 26.71
N LEU A 83 6.48 -35.88 26.16
CA LEU A 83 5.40 -36.86 26.24
C LEU A 83 5.81 -38.17 25.57
N SER A 84 6.46 -38.10 24.41
CA SER A 84 6.99 -39.27 23.70
C SER A 84 8.08 -40.00 24.50
N GLU A 85 8.99 -39.26 25.13
CA GLU A 85 10.01 -39.84 26.02
C GLU A 85 9.37 -40.61 27.19
N TYR A 86 8.39 -40.02 27.88
CA TYR A 86 7.69 -40.71 28.97
C TYR A 86 6.88 -41.91 28.49
N GLN A 87 6.27 -41.84 27.31
CA GLN A 87 5.55 -42.97 26.72
C GLN A 87 6.49 -44.16 26.48
N ILE A 88 7.71 -43.92 25.99
CA ILE A 88 8.73 -44.97 25.83
C ILE A 88 9.16 -45.53 27.19
N GLU A 89 9.36 -44.69 28.21
CA GLU A 89 9.73 -45.14 29.57
C GLU A 89 8.63 -45.98 30.23
N MET A 90 7.35 -45.69 29.97
CA MET A 90 6.19 -46.45 30.46
C MET A 90 6.15 -47.88 29.89
N GLU A 91 6.65 -48.09 28.67
CA GLU A 91 6.77 -49.41 28.03
C GLU A 91 8.02 -50.19 28.49
N GLY A 92 8.84 -49.60 29.36
CA GLY A 92 10.07 -50.18 29.88
C GLY A 92 9.86 -51.39 30.80
N THR A 93 10.94 -52.14 31.02
CA THR A 93 10.91 -53.38 31.84
C THR A 93 11.03 -53.15 33.35
N ASP A 94 11.44 -51.95 33.79
CA ASP A 94 11.56 -51.60 35.21
C ASP A 94 10.23 -51.00 35.72
N PRO A 95 9.52 -51.68 36.64
CA PRO A 95 8.20 -51.26 37.07
C PRO A 95 8.19 -49.94 37.85
N ASP A 96 9.28 -49.62 38.58
CA ASP A 96 9.35 -48.37 39.36
C ASP A 96 9.54 -47.17 38.43
N VAL A 97 10.34 -47.36 37.36
CA VAL A 97 10.54 -46.34 36.31
C VAL A 97 9.27 -46.14 35.50
N ALA A 98 8.61 -47.22 35.08
CA ALA A 98 7.37 -47.16 34.30
C ALA A 98 6.24 -46.45 35.08
N ALA A 99 6.11 -46.73 36.38
CA ALA A 99 5.13 -46.04 37.23
C ALA A 99 5.42 -44.54 37.37
N ALA A 100 6.68 -44.15 37.57
CA ALA A 100 7.08 -42.75 37.65
C ALA A 100 6.90 -42.01 36.33
N ALA A 101 7.14 -42.67 35.19
CA ALA A 101 6.93 -42.10 33.86
C ALA A 101 5.43 -41.85 33.59
N SER A 102 4.56 -42.77 33.98
CA SER A 102 3.10 -42.59 33.88
C SER A 102 2.61 -41.37 34.66
N GLU A 103 3.08 -41.18 35.90
CA GLU A 103 2.70 -40.01 36.70
C GLU A 103 3.18 -38.69 36.07
N LYS A 104 4.41 -38.68 35.52
CA LYS A 104 4.95 -37.50 34.83
C LYS A 104 4.23 -37.21 33.52
N TYR A 105 3.85 -38.24 32.78
CA TYR A 105 3.06 -38.12 31.55
C TYR A 105 1.72 -37.45 31.86
N ASP A 106 0.96 -38.00 32.80
CA ASP A 106 -0.36 -37.47 33.19
C ASP A 106 -0.26 -36.03 33.68
N GLN A 107 0.77 -35.72 34.49
CA GLN A 107 1.01 -34.36 34.96
C GLN A 107 1.30 -33.40 33.81
N LEU A 108 2.25 -33.74 32.93
CA LEU A 108 2.64 -32.89 31.81
C LEU A 108 1.49 -32.68 30.84
N TYR A 109 0.76 -33.76 30.52
CA TYR A 109 -0.41 -33.72 29.66
C TYR A 109 -1.45 -32.74 30.21
N PHE A 110 -1.79 -32.87 31.48
CA PHE A 110 -2.78 -32.01 32.13
C PHE A 110 -2.35 -30.53 32.20
N THR A 111 -1.07 -30.24 32.39
CA THR A 111 -0.60 -28.86 32.60
C THR A 111 -0.20 -28.13 31.33
N SER A 112 0.18 -28.85 30.27
CA SER A 112 0.89 -28.26 29.13
C SER A 112 0.26 -28.58 27.78
N VAL A 113 -0.72 -29.47 27.72
CA VAL A 113 -1.46 -29.75 26.48
C VAL A 113 -2.72 -28.88 26.45
N SER A 114 -2.80 -27.98 25.45
CA SER A 114 -4.00 -27.19 25.18
C SER A 114 -5.08 -28.03 24.49
N GLU A 115 -6.31 -27.52 24.41
CA GLU A 115 -7.40 -28.19 23.69
C GLU A 115 -7.07 -28.41 22.20
N ASP A 116 -6.47 -27.41 21.55
CA ASP A 116 -6.07 -27.53 20.14
C ASP A 116 -4.93 -28.55 19.94
N LEU A 117 -3.97 -28.61 20.87
CA LEU A 117 -2.89 -29.59 20.82
C LEU A 117 -3.40 -31.01 21.15
N ASP A 118 -4.34 -31.14 22.08
CA ASP A 118 -5.00 -32.42 22.42
C ASP A 118 -5.72 -33.00 21.20
N ALA A 119 -6.51 -32.17 20.51
CA ALA A 119 -7.18 -32.55 19.27
C ALA A 119 -6.18 -32.97 18.17
N ALA A 120 -5.05 -32.27 18.08
CA ALA A 120 -3.99 -32.58 17.13
C ALA A 120 -3.27 -33.91 17.45
N ILE A 121 -3.03 -34.19 18.74
CA ILE A 121 -2.49 -35.46 19.21
C ILE A 121 -3.45 -36.60 18.86
N ALA A 122 -4.74 -36.45 19.16
CA ALA A 122 -5.76 -37.45 18.86
C ALA A 122 -5.88 -37.72 17.35
N TRP A 123 -5.84 -36.66 16.53
CA TRP A 123 -5.81 -36.78 15.07
C TRP A 123 -4.59 -37.56 14.58
N ALA A 124 -3.39 -37.19 15.02
CA ALA A 124 -2.16 -37.86 14.62
C ALA A 124 -2.11 -39.33 15.08
N GLN A 125 -2.64 -39.64 16.26
CA GLN A 125 -2.79 -41.03 16.73
C GLN A 125 -3.69 -41.84 15.79
N ALA A 126 -4.84 -41.30 15.40
CA ALA A 126 -5.75 -41.99 14.47
C ALA A 126 -5.11 -42.24 13.09
N GLU A 127 -4.34 -41.27 12.57
CA GLU A 127 -3.60 -41.42 11.30
C GLU A 127 -2.49 -42.48 11.42
N ASN A 128 -1.73 -42.47 12.51
CA ASN A 128 -0.66 -43.45 12.76
C ASN A 128 -1.20 -44.88 12.98
N GLU A 129 -2.39 -45.02 13.57
CA GLU A 129 -3.08 -46.31 13.67
C GLU A 129 -3.56 -46.82 12.29
N ALA A 130 -3.99 -45.91 11.42
CA ALA A 130 -4.45 -46.24 10.07
C ALA A 130 -3.28 -46.64 9.14
N ASP A 131 -2.12 -46.00 9.27
CA ASP A 131 -0.88 -46.35 8.57
C ASP A 131 0.31 -46.47 9.53
N PRO A 132 0.55 -47.68 10.09
CA PRO A 132 1.68 -47.92 11.00
C PRO A 132 3.07 -47.78 10.36
N THR A 133 3.15 -47.57 9.04
CA THR A 133 4.43 -47.41 8.33
C THR A 133 4.84 -45.95 8.17
N ALA A 134 3.94 -45.01 8.47
CA ALA A 134 4.17 -43.58 8.48
C ALA A 134 4.11 -43.02 9.90
N TYR A 135 4.88 -41.96 10.16
CA TYR A 135 4.74 -41.17 11.38
C TYR A 135 4.15 -39.81 11.01
N THR A 136 2.99 -39.53 11.57
CA THR A 136 2.25 -38.28 11.48
C THR A 136 2.55 -37.45 12.71
N ASP A 137 3.11 -36.26 12.50
CA ASP A 137 3.38 -35.29 13.55
C ASP A 137 2.06 -34.58 13.94
N PRO A 138 1.66 -34.57 15.23
CA PRO A 138 0.51 -33.78 15.71
C PRO A 138 0.51 -32.33 15.21
N GLN A 139 1.68 -31.69 15.19
CA GLN A 139 1.79 -30.28 14.79
C GLN A 139 1.53 -30.06 13.29
N ALA A 140 1.47 -31.11 12.47
CA ALA A 140 1.10 -31.02 11.06
C ALA A 140 -0.43 -30.89 10.84
N SER A 141 -1.24 -31.01 11.90
CA SER A 141 -2.69 -30.81 11.82
C SER A 141 -3.04 -29.42 11.31
N GLU A 142 -3.86 -29.35 10.26
CA GLU A 142 -4.33 -28.07 9.70
C GLU A 142 -5.14 -27.26 10.71
N ASP A 143 -5.95 -27.93 11.53
CA ASP A 143 -6.77 -27.27 12.56
C ASP A 143 -5.90 -26.65 13.65
N TYR A 144 -4.83 -27.33 14.07
CA TYR A 144 -3.86 -26.78 15.03
C TYR A 144 -3.07 -25.60 14.44
N GLN A 145 -2.63 -25.73 13.17
CA GLN A 145 -1.95 -24.63 12.47
C GLN A 145 -2.86 -23.40 12.36
N TYR A 146 -4.15 -23.60 12.07
CA TYR A 146 -5.12 -22.52 11.99
C TYR A 146 -5.42 -21.92 13.37
N ALA A 147 -5.57 -22.73 14.41
CA ALA A 147 -5.77 -22.25 15.78
C ALA A 147 -4.62 -21.33 16.22
N LEU A 148 -3.38 -21.68 15.84
CA LEU A 148 -2.19 -20.94 16.24
C LEU A 148 -1.88 -19.73 15.36
N PHE A 149 -1.97 -19.88 14.03
CA PHE A 149 -1.52 -18.87 13.07
C PHE A 149 -2.67 -18.17 12.32
N GLY A 150 -3.92 -18.57 12.51
CA GLY A 150 -5.09 -17.97 11.84
C GLY A 150 -5.22 -16.48 12.12
N ALA A 151 -5.09 -16.08 13.40
CA ALA A 151 -5.13 -14.68 13.80
C ALA A 151 -4.01 -13.84 13.14
N TRP A 152 -2.80 -14.41 13.03
CA TRP A 152 -1.71 -13.77 12.28
C TRP A 152 -2.06 -13.62 10.80
N SER A 153 -2.59 -14.67 10.17
CA SER A 153 -2.94 -14.66 8.74
C SER A 153 -3.97 -13.56 8.40
N ASP A 154 -4.98 -13.41 9.25
CA ASP A 154 -5.99 -12.36 9.12
C ASP A 154 -5.38 -10.96 9.30
N ALA A 155 -4.54 -10.79 10.34
CA ALA A 155 -3.87 -9.51 10.62
C ALA A 155 -2.89 -9.10 9.52
N ASP A 156 -2.07 -10.03 9.03
CA ASP A 156 -1.12 -9.82 7.93
C ASP A 156 -1.85 -9.46 6.62
N THR A 157 -2.96 -10.14 6.33
CA THR A 157 -3.80 -9.82 5.17
C THR A 157 -4.37 -8.41 5.26
N ALA A 158 -4.87 -8.01 6.43
CA ALA A 158 -5.37 -6.65 6.66
C ALA A 158 -4.25 -5.60 6.53
N ALA A 159 -3.06 -5.88 7.07
CA ALA A 159 -1.90 -5.00 6.95
C ALA A 159 -1.48 -4.81 5.48
N LYS A 160 -1.37 -5.89 4.71
CA LYS A 160 -1.05 -5.86 3.28
C LYS A 160 -2.09 -5.08 2.47
N ALA A 161 -3.37 -5.22 2.79
CA ALA A 161 -4.43 -4.46 2.13
C ALA A 161 -4.30 -2.94 2.37
N LEU A 162 -3.89 -2.52 3.57
CA LEU A 162 -3.63 -1.11 3.87
C LEU A 162 -2.39 -0.59 3.13
N LEU A 163 -1.31 -1.38 3.08
CA LEU A 163 -0.11 -1.01 2.33
C LEU A 163 -0.39 -0.88 0.83
N ALA A 164 -1.17 -1.80 0.25
CA ALA A 164 -1.58 -1.74 -1.15
C ALA A 164 -2.41 -0.48 -1.47
N GLN A 165 -3.28 -0.06 -0.56
CA GLN A 165 -3.99 1.22 -0.70
C GLN A 165 -3.02 2.41 -0.69
N GLY A 166 -1.99 2.36 0.16
CA GLY A 166 -0.93 3.36 0.20
C GLY A 166 -0.13 3.42 -1.10
N ASP A 167 0.19 2.26 -1.68
CA ASP A 167 0.89 2.15 -2.97
C ASP A 167 0.06 2.75 -4.11
N GLU A 168 -1.25 2.49 -4.14
CA GLU A 168 -2.14 3.07 -5.14
C GLU A 168 -2.20 4.60 -5.02
N ALA A 169 -2.41 5.11 -3.81
CA ALA A 169 -2.43 6.55 -3.55
C ALA A 169 -1.08 7.22 -3.92
N ASN A 170 0.05 6.58 -3.61
CA ASN A 170 1.37 7.08 -4.00
C ASN A 170 1.49 7.22 -5.52
N GLN A 171 1.04 6.22 -6.29
CA GLN A 171 1.10 6.27 -7.75
C GLN A 171 0.31 7.44 -8.33
N TYR A 172 -0.86 7.76 -7.77
CA TYR A 172 -1.62 8.93 -8.20
C TYR A 172 -0.95 10.25 -7.79
N SER A 173 -0.46 10.34 -6.55
CA SER A 173 0.30 11.49 -6.04
C SER A 173 1.51 11.83 -6.93
N ASP A 174 2.32 10.83 -7.27
CA ASP A 174 3.52 10.99 -8.08
C ASP A 174 3.19 11.46 -9.50
N ARG A 175 2.15 10.89 -10.13
CA ARG A 175 1.69 11.30 -11.47
C ARG A 175 1.22 12.75 -11.48
N LEU A 176 0.45 13.16 -10.47
CA LEU A 176 -0.04 14.54 -10.35
C LEU A 176 1.10 15.52 -10.04
N THR A 177 2.08 15.11 -9.22
CA THR A 177 3.29 15.89 -8.97
C THR A 177 4.07 16.13 -10.27
N LEU A 178 4.27 15.08 -11.08
CA LEU A 178 4.88 15.21 -12.40
C LEU A 178 4.10 16.16 -13.32
N ASN A 179 2.77 16.04 -13.36
CA ASN A 179 1.92 16.93 -14.17
C ASN A 179 2.02 18.39 -13.72
N THR A 180 2.14 18.64 -12.41
CA THR A 180 2.38 19.98 -11.85
C THR A 180 3.68 20.57 -12.36
N VAL A 181 4.76 19.77 -12.42
CA VAL A 181 6.06 20.20 -12.99
C VAL A 181 5.92 20.53 -14.48
N LEU A 182 5.21 19.71 -15.26
CA LEU A 182 4.95 19.99 -16.68
C LEU A 182 4.17 21.30 -16.88
N MET A 183 3.16 21.56 -16.05
CA MET A 183 2.41 22.81 -16.10
C MET A 183 3.27 24.03 -15.69
N ALA A 184 4.17 23.87 -14.70
CA ALA A 184 5.13 24.92 -14.34
C ALA A 184 6.08 25.26 -15.50
N ILE A 185 6.53 24.25 -16.26
CA ILE A 185 7.32 24.47 -17.49
C ILE A 185 6.48 25.23 -18.53
N ALA A 186 5.20 24.88 -18.71
CA ALA A 186 4.31 25.60 -19.62
C ALA A 186 4.11 27.07 -19.20
N LEU A 187 3.89 27.33 -17.91
CA LEU A 187 3.80 28.69 -17.34
C LEU A 187 5.07 29.49 -17.59
N PHE A 188 6.23 28.88 -17.35
CA PHE A 188 7.52 29.52 -17.56
C PHE A 188 7.71 29.94 -19.03
N LEU A 189 7.42 29.04 -19.97
CA LEU A 189 7.51 29.30 -21.40
C LEU A 189 6.52 30.39 -21.85
N LEU A 190 5.29 30.40 -21.33
CA LEU A 190 4.31 31.47 -21.57
C LEU A 190 4.80 32.81 -20.99
N GLY A 191 5.42 32.80 -19.81
CA GLY A 191 6.04 33.98 -19.21
C GLY A 191 7.15 34.58 -20.08
N ILE A 192 8.02 33.74 -20.66
CA ILE A 192 9.03 34.18 -21.63
C ILE A 192 8.35 34.72 -22.90
N ALA A 193 7.32 34.04 -23.41
CA ALA A 193 6.59 34.47 -24.59
C ALA A 193 5.94 35.86 -24.40
N ALA A 194 5.55 36.23 -23.19
CA ALA A 194 4.97 37.54 -22.88
C ALA A 194 5.97 38.71 -23.08
N VAL A 195 7.27 38.46 -22.92
CA VAL A 195 8.31 39.52 -22.93
C VAL A 195 9.08 39.58 -24.26
N ILE A 196 9.10 38.49 -25.03
CA ILE A 196 9.83 38.44 -26.31
C ILE A 196 9.17 39.31 -27.38
N ARG A 197 10.01 40.09 -28.09
CA ARG A 197 9.58 40.97 -29.21
C ARG A 197 9.56 40.26 -30.56
N ASN A 198 10.31 39.18 -30.72
CA ASN A 198 10.37 38.41 -31.97
C ASN A 198 9.12 37.52 -32.13
N ARG A 199 8.28 37.85 -33.11
CA ARG A 199 6.99 37.16 -33.34
C ARG A 199 7.10 35.68 -33.63
N ARG A 200 8.10 35.25 -34.40
CA ARG A 200 8.28 33.83 -34.72
C ARG A 200 8.61 33.02 -33.46
N ALA A 201 9.54 33.53 -32.67
CA ALA A 201 9.91 32.91 -31.39
C ALA A 201 8.73 32.90 -30.40
N GLN A 202 7.96 34.00 -30.34
CA GLN A 202 6.77 34.09 -29.48
C GLN A 202 5.71 33.02 -29.83
N TRP A 203 5.39 32.84 -31.12
CA TRP A 203 4.46 31.80 -31.56
C TRP A 203 4.96 30.38 -31.30
N ILE A 204 6.26 30.13 -31.49
CA ILE A 204 6.85 28.82 -31.17
C ILE A 204 6.71 28.52 -29.67
N LEU A 205 7.00 29.49 -28.80
CA LEU A 205 6.87 29.32 -27.36
C LEU A 205 5.42 29.10 -26.92
N ILE A 206 4.46 29.86 -27.47
CA ILE A 206 3.03 29.64 -27.22
C ILE A 206 2.62 28.24 -27.67
N GLY A 207 3.02 27.81 -28.87
CA GLY A 207 2.68 26.49 -29.39
C GLY A 207 3.23 25.35 -28.54
N VAL A 208 4.52 25.42 -28.18
CA VAL A 208 5.19 24.41 -27.35
C VAL A 208 4.60 24.37 -25.94
N SER A 209 4.41 25.52 -25.30
CA SER A 209 3.81 25.59 -23.96
C SER A 209 2.37 25.06 -23.94
N SER A 210 1.57 25.41 -24.95
CA SER A 210 0.20 24.89 -25.09
C SER A 210 0.19 23.38 -25.29
N ALA A 211 1.11 22.83 -26.09
CA ALA A 211 1.23 21.38 -26.27
C ALA A 211 1.61 20.66 -24.97
N ILE A 212 2.57 21.19 -24.21
CA ILE A 212 2.96 20.65 -22.90
C ILE A 212 1.79 20.72 -21.93
N PHE A 213 1.09 21.85 -21.88
CA PHE A 213 -0.08 22.03 -21.01
C PHE A 213 -1.19 21.03 -21.35
N LEU A 214 -1.55 20.88 -22.63
CA LEU A 214 -2.58 19.95 -23.06
C LEU A 214 -2.21 18.49 -22.76
N LEU A 215 -0.93 18.12 -22.90
CA LEU A 215 -0.45 16.80 -22.51
C LEU A 215 -0.61 16.57 -21.00
N ALA A 216 -0.12 17.51 -20.17
CA ALA A 216 -0.22 17.43 -18.72
C ALA A 216 -1.69 17.38 -18.25
N LEU A 217 -2.57 18.16 -18.88
CA LEU A 217 -4.00 18.15 -18.61
C LEU A 217 -4.62 16.80 -18.97
N GLY A 218 -4.29 16.25 -20.13
CA GLY A 218 -4.76 14.93 -20.55
C GLY A 218 -4.35 13.82 -19.59
N LEU A 219 -3.10 13.83 -19.11
CA LEU A 219 -2.61 12.89 -18.10
C LEU A 219 -3.30 13.07 -16.75
N THR A 220 -3.62 14.31 -16.37
CA THR A 220 -4.31 14.63 -15.11
C THR A 220 -5.74 14.07 -15.12
N VAL A 221 -6.47 14.23 -16.23
CA VAL A 221 -7.87 13.78 -16.33
C VAL A 221 -8.02 12.25 -16.21
N ILE A 222 -6.94 11.49 -16.47
CA ILE A 222 -6.94 10.03 -16.30
C ILE A 222 -6.83 9.63 -14.82
N VAL A 223 -6.25 10.48 -13.97
CA VAL A 223 -6.15 10.22 -12.53
C VAL A 223 -7.54 10.39 -11.90
N PRO A 224 -8.04 9.41 -11.13
CA PRO A 224 -9.31 9.55 -10.45
C PRO A 224 -9.32 10.78 -9.55
N PHE A 225 -10.49 11.40 -9.43
CA PHE A 225 -10.69 12.49 -8.51
C PHE A 225 -10.81 11.95 -7.09
N THR A 226 -10.12 12.57 -6.11
CA THR A 226 -10.27 12.18 -4.71
C THR A 226 -10.83 13.29 -3.83
N TRP A 227 -11.78 12.92 -2.97
CA TRP A 227 -12.21 13.77 -1.85
C TRP A 227 -11.42 13.39 -0.58
N PHE A 228 -11.48 14.26 0.44
CA PHE A 228 -10.87 14.06 1.76
C PHE A 228 -11.10 12.66 2.34
#